data_AF-A0A354J7X6-F1
#
_entry.id   AF-A0A354J7X6-F1
#
_cell.length_a   1.000
_cell.length_b   1.000
_cell.length_c   1.000
_cell.angle_alpha   90.00
_cell.angle_beta   90.00
_cell.angle_gamma   90.00
#
_symmetry.space_group_name_H-M   'P 1'
#
loop_
_entity.id
_entity.type
_entity.pdbx_description
1 polymer ?
#
loop_
_entity_poly.entity_id
_entity_poly.type
_entity_poly.pdbx_seq_one_letter_code
_entity_poly.pdbx_strand_id
1 'polypeptide(L)'
;KEVLKSHFLCGTGTTARLIVDKVGLPVKAYNSGPLGGDQQIGARIVEGNIDFVIFFWDPLAAQPHDPDIKALLRICAVYDIPLATNRSTADFMLTSKYMAEDYERHVINYNKVISGRLDEFGNK
;
A
#
# COMPACT_ATOMS: atom_id res chain seq x y z
N LYS A 1 -9.62 -5.03 -15.88
CA LYS A 1 -10.34 -6.19 -15.28
C LYS A 1 -9.54 -7.48 -15.47
N GLU A 2 -9.15 -7.80 -16.71
CA GLU A 2 -8.42 -9.05 -17.01
C GLU A 2 -7.10 -9.24 -16.26
N VAL A 3 -6.33 -8.17 -16.05
CA VAL A 3 -5.11 -8.25 -15.22
C VAL A 3 -5.47 -8.51 -13.75
N LEU A 4 -6.31 -7.64 -13.17
CA LEU A 4 -6.66 -7.67 -11.74
C LEU A 4 -7.36 -8.94 -11.27
N LYS A 5 -8.04 -9.70 -12.14
CA LYS A 5 -8.73 -10.96 -11.76
C LYS A 5 -7.75 -12.06 -11.34
N SER A 6 -6.49 -11.96 -11.75
CA SER A 6 -5.44 -12.92 -11.45
C SER A 6 -4.76 -12.63 -10.10
N HIS A 7 -5.19 -11.59 -9.39
CA HIS A 7 -4.60 -11.14 -8.13
C HIS A 7 -5.60 -11.19 -6.99
N PHE A 8 -5.07 -11.29 -5.77
CA PHE A 8 -5.87 -11.08 -4.57
C PHE A 8 -6.11 -9.58 -4.36
N LEU A 9 -7.36 -9.16 -4.43
CA LEU A 9 -7.74 -7.77 -4.22
C LEU A 9 -8.20 -7.55 -2.79
N CYS A 10 -7.73 -6.48 -2.17
CA CYS A 10 -8.20 -6.02 -0.88
C CYS A 10 -8.20 -4.49 -0.82
N GLY A 11 -9.00 -3.91 0.09
CA GLY A 11 -9.10 -2.47 0.23
C GLY A 11 -10.03 -2.05 1.35
N THR A 12 -10.11 -0.74 1.59
CA THR A 12 -11.01 -0.17 2.61
C THR A 12 -12.48 -0.37 2.25
N GLY A 13 -13.33 -0.44 3.26
CA GLY A 13 -14.71 -0.96 3.14
C GLY A 13 -15.52 -0.35 1.99
N THR A 14 -15.62 0.98 1.93
CA THR A 14 -16.39 1.67 0.88
C THR A 14 -15.83 1.38 -0.52
N THR A 15 -14.51 1.43 -0.68
CA THR A 15 -13.83 1.16 -1.97
C THR A 15 -14.03 -0.29 -2.41
N ALA A 16 -13.80 -1.25 -1.51
CA ALA A 16 -13.98 -2.67 -1.78
C ALA A 16 -15.41 -2.97 -2.22
N ARG A 17 -16.40 -2.39 -1.52
CA ARG A 17 -17.81 -2.55 -1.86
C ARG A 17 -18.13 -2.00 -3.25
N LEU A 18 -17.67 -0.79 -3.57
CA LEU A 18 -17.88 -0.18 -4.89
C LEU A 18 -17.28 -1.01 -6.02
N ILE A 19 -16.09 -1.58 -5.83
CA ILE A 19 -15.45 -2.44 -6.83
C ILE A 19 -16.26 -3.72 -7.06
N VAL A 20 -16.69 -4.39 -5.99
CA VAL A 20 -17.53 -5.59 -6.08
C VAL A 20 -18.82 -5.27 -6.84
N ASP A 21 -19.53 -4.21 -6.43
CA ASP A 21 -20.85 -3.87 -7.00
C ASP A 21 -20.76 -3.40 -8.46
N LYS A 22 -19.68 -2.69 -8.86
CA LYS A 22 -19.54 -2.12 -10.21
C LYS A 22 -18.78 -3.01 -11.20
N VAL A 23 -17.80 -3.78 -10.73
CA VAL A 23 -16.87 -4.53 -11.59
C VAL A 23 -17.08 -6.05 -11.45
N GLY A 24 -17.66 -6.51 -10.33
CA GLY A 24 -17.90 -7.93 -10.06
C GLY A 24 -16.63 -8.71 -9.72
N LEU A 25 -15.55 -8.04 -9.33
CA LEU A 25 -14.34 -8.71 -8.84
C LEU A 25 -14.44 -8.91 -7.32
N PRO A 26 -14.04 -10.08 -6.78
CA PRO A 26 -14.00 -10.29 -5.34
C PRO A 26 -12.91 -9.40 -4.72
N VAL A 27 -13.26 -8.65 -3.68
CA VAL A 27 -12.33 -7.79 -2.94
C VAL A 27 -12.53 -8.03 -1.45
N LYS A 28 -11.47 -8.37 -0.73
CA LYS A 28 -11.50 -8.42 0.74
C LYS A 28 -11.63 -7.01 1.29
N ALA A 29 -12.74 -6.75 1.97
CA ALA A 29 -13.00 -5.47 2.63
C ALA A 29 -12.34 -5.42 4.00
N TYR A 30 -11.66 -4.30 4.27
CA TYR A 30 -11.23 -3.86 5.60
C TYR A 30 -12.19 -2.76 6.12
N ASN A 31 -11.89 -2.19 7.29
CA ASN A 31 -12.64 -1.03 7.77
C ASN A 31 -12.52 0.14 6.78
N SER A 32 -13.40 1.13 6.89
CA SER A 32 -13.21 2.39 6.15
C SER A 32 -11.91 3.06 6.60
N GLY A 33 -11.23 3.76 5.69
CA GLY A 33 -9.98 4.47 5.97
C GLY A 33 -10.03 5.30 7.27
N PRO A 34 -10.99 6.23 7.41
CA PRO A 34 -11.15 7.05 8.62
C PRO A 34 -11.45 6.29 9.92
N LEU A 35 -11.84 5.01 9.86
CA LEU A 35 -12.11 4.16 11.02
C LEU A 35 -10.98 3.15 11.26
N GLY A 36 -9.77 3.44 10.77
CA GLY A 36 -8.57 2.62 10.95
C GLY A 36 -8.31 1.62 9.82
N GLY A 37 -9.05 1.68 8.72
CA GLY A 37 -8.80 0.84 7.54
C GLY A 37 -7.40 1.05 6.94
N ASP A 38 -6.91 2.29 6.94
CA ASP A 38 -5.59 2.64 6.42
C ASP A 38 -4.47 2.03 7.28
N GLN A 39 -4.70 1.95 8.60
CA GLN A 39 -3.79 1.30 9.54
C GLN A 39 -3.79 -0.23 9.37
N GLN A 40 -4.94 -0.84 9.07
CA GLN A 40 -5.02 -2.27 8.76
C GLN A 40 -4.22 -2.61 7.49
N ILE A 41 -4.30 -1.76 6.46
CA ILE A 41 -3.50 -1.89 5.24
C ILE A 41 -2.01 -1.71 5.56
N GLY A 42 -1.65 -0.67 6.33
CA GLY A 42 -0.26 -0.44 6.75
C GLY A 42 0.34 -1.62 7.53
N ALA A 43 -0.40 -2.22 8.45
CA ALA A 43 0.03 -3.42 9.18
C ALA A 43 0.27 -4.59 8.22
N ARG A 44 -0.59 -4.76 7.22
CA ARG A 44 -0.45 -5.84 6.23
C ARG A 44 0.73 -5.65 5.28
N ILE A 45 1.11 -4.41 4.98
CA ILE A 45 2.36 -4.12 4.27
C ILE A 45 3.55 -4.60 5.10
N VAL A 46 3.58 -4.28 6.39
CA VAL A 46 4.65 -4.69 7.32
C VAL A 46 4.74 -6.22 7.45
N GLU A 47 3.60 -6.91 7.46
CA GLU A 47 3.52 -8.37 7.53
C GLU A 47 3.86 -9.08 6.21
N GLY A 48 4.09 -8.35 5.11
CA GLY A 48 4.34 -8.94 3.79
C GLY A 48 3.10 -9.51 3.11
N ASN A 49 1.91 -9.05 3.51
CA ASN A 49 0.60 -9.50 3.00
C ASN A 49 0.02 -8.55 1.93
N ILE A 50 0.74 -7.48 1.57
CA ILE A 50 0.41 -6.52 0.51
C ILE A 50 1.66 -6.22 -0.28
N ASP A 51 1.60 -6.48 -1.59
CA ASP A 51 2.75 -6.35 -2.49
C ASP A 51 2.59 -5.25 -3.54
N PHE A 52 1.40 -4.65 -3.62
CA PHE A 52 1.08 -3.62 -4.59
C PHE A 52 -0.04 -2.73 -4.06
N VAL A 53 0.09 -1.41 -4.17
CA VAL A 53 -0.89 -0.45 -3.66
C VAL A 53 -1.32 0.53 -4.75
N ILE A 54 -2.63 0.62 -4.97
CA ILE A 54 -3.26 1.73 -5.70
C ILE A 54 -4.01 2.56 -4.68
N PHE A 55 -3.57 3.81 -4.50
CA PHE A 55 -4.18 4.73 -3.53
C PHE A 55 -4.48 6.08 -4.17
N PHE A 56 -5.66 6.19 -4.78
CA PHE A 56 -6.15 7.45 -5.33
C PHE A 56 -6.73 8.30 -4.21
N TRP A 57 -6.00 9.35 -3.86
CA TRP A 57 -6.39 10.35 -2.88
C TRP A 57 -6.73 11.66 -3.60
N ASP A 58 -7.53 12.51 -2.96
CA ASP A 58 -7.86 13.84 -3.49
C ASP A 58 -6.74 14.83 -3.12
N PRO A 59 -5.97 15.37 -4.10
CA PRO A 59 -4.88 16.28 -3.81
C PRO A 59 -5.32 17.71 -3.49
N LEU A 60 -6.59 18.05 -3.69
CA LEU A 60 -7.11 19.42 -3.53
C LEU A 60 -7.95 19.59 -2.25
N ALA A 61 -8.41 18.49 -1.65
CA ALA A 61 -9.19 18.51 -0.43
C ALA A 61 -8.41 17.92 0.75
N ALA A 62 -8.17 18.73 1.77
CA ALA A 62 -7.62 18.26 3.05
C ALA A 62 -8.59 17.23 3.67
N GLN A 63 -8.09 16.03 3.95
CA GLN A 63 -8.89 14.99 4.58
C GLN A 63 -8.67 15.02 6.10
N PRO A 64 -9.70 14.80 6.94
CA PRO A 64 -9.53 14.68 8.38
C PRO A 64 -8.53 13.57 8.80
N HIS A 65 -8.25 12.63 7.90
CA HIS A 65 -7.32 11.52 8.04
C HIS A 65 -6.03 11.71 7.22
N ASP A 66 -5.64 12.94 6.86
CA ASP A 66 -4.36 13.26 6.20
C ASP A 66 -3.10 12.65 6.88
N PRO A 67 -3.01 12.57 8.22
CA PRO A 67 -1.90 11.86 8.89
C PRO A 67 -1.81 10.39 8.47
N ASP A 68 -2.94 9.72 8.29
CA ASP A 68 -3.03 8.31 7.92
C ASP A 68 -2.60 8.12 6.46
N ILE A 69 -2.95 9.06 5.56
CA ILE A 69 -2.45 9.09 4.17
C ILE A 69 -0.92 9.11 4.17
N LYS A 70 -0.32 10.06 4.89
CA LYS A 70 1.15 10.20 4.96
C LYS A 70 1.81 8.97 5.59
N ALA A 71 1.17 8.37 6.59
CA ALA A 71 1.66 7.14 7.21
C ALA A 71 1.69 5.96 6.23
N LEU A 72 0.64 5.82 5.40
CA LEU A 72 0.58 4.78 4.37
C LEU A 72 1.61 5.01 3.24
N LEU A 73 1.75 6.25 2.76
CA LEU A 73 2.80 6.59 1.77
C LEU A 73 4.20 6.25 2.31
N ARG A 74 4.46 6.61 3.57
CA ARG A 74 5.74 6.33 4.24
C ARG A 74 5.99 4.82 4.36
N ILE A 75 4.99 4.04 4.77
CA ILE A 75 5.21 2.60 4.97
C ILE A 75 5.46 1.88 3.64
N CYS A 76 4.78 2.28 2.55
CA CYS A 76 5.09 1.77 1.22
C CYS A 76 6.55 2.05 0.83
N ALA A 77 7.04 3.27 1.07
CA ALA A 77 8.43 3.64 0.78
C ALA A 77 9.45 2.86 1.62
N VAL A 78 9.16 2.62 2.90
CA VAL A 78 10.03 1.82 3.80
C VAL A 78 10.15 0.38 3.31
N TYR A 79 9.05 -0.22 2.88
CA TYR A 79 9.00 -1.64 2.46
C TYR A 79 9.18 -1.84 0.95
N ASP A 80 9.57 -0.78 0.21
CA ASP A 80 9.76 -0.80 -1.24
C ASP A 80 8.55 -1.37 -2.00
N ILE A 81 7.34 -0.97 -1.60
CA ILE A 81 6.08 -1.41 -2.20
C ILE A 81 5.77 -0.53 -3.43
N PRO A 82 5.53 -1.14 -4.62
CA PRO A 82 4.96 -0.44 -5.76
C PRO A 82 3.67 0.29 -5.38
N LEU A 83 3.70 1.62 -5.51
CA LEU A 83 2.61 2.50 -5.08
C LEU A 83 2.20 3.45 -6.21
N ALA A 84 0.95 3.33 -6.64
CA ALA A 84 0.31 4.26 -7.56
C ALA A 84 -0.63 5.21 -6.82
N THR A 85 -0.30 6.50 -6.79
CA THR A 85 -1.14 7.54 -6.17
C THR A 85 -2.05 8.27 -7.14
N ASN A 86 -1.93 7.97 -8.44
CA ASN A 86 -2.74 8.53 -9.51
C ASN A 86 -2.94 7.50 -10.62
N ARG A 87 -3.89 7.80 -11.51
CA ARG A 87 -4.24 6.90 -12.61
C ARG A 87 -3.08 6.61 -13.56
N SER A 88 -2.31 7.62 -13.95
CA SER A 88 -1.19 7.42 -14.87
C SER A 88 -0.16 6.43 -14.33
N THR A 89 0.21 6.54 -13.05
CA THR A 89 1.14 5.59 -12.42
C THR A 89 0.53 4.18 -12.36
N ALA A 90 -0.76 4.07 -12.04
CA ALA A 90 -1.45 2.78 -12.05
C ALA A 90 -1.47 2.15 -13.45
N ASP A 91 -1.75 2.93 -14.50
CA ASP A 91 -1.75 2.45 -15.88
C ASP A 91 -0.36 1.91 -16.27
N PHE A 92 0.72 2.65 -15.99
CA PHE A 92 2.09 2.17 -16.25
C PHE A 92 2.41 0.90 -15.47
N MET A 93 2.13 0.87 -14.17
CA MET A 93 2.44 -0.27 -13.33
C MET A 93 1.66 -1.53 -13.75
N LEU A 94 0.39 -1.40 -14.10
CA LEU A 94 -0.45 -2.51 -14.55
C LEU A 94 -0.02 -3.10 -15.90
N THR A 95 0.78 -2.36 -16.69
CA THR A 95 1.38 -2.85 -17.94
C THR A 95 2.75 -3.51 -17.75
N SER A 96 3.32 -3.44 -16.55
CA SER A 96 4.60 -4.06 -16.24
C SER A 96 4.51 -5.58 -16.34
N LYS A 97 5.56 -6.22 -16.88
CA LYS A 97 5.68 -7.69 -16.87
C LYS A 97 5.66 -8.28 -15.45
N TYR A 98 6.09 -7.51 -14.46
CA TYR A 98 6.08 -7.90 -13.04
C TYR A 98 4.67 -8.00 -12.43
N MET A 99 3.61 -7.64 -13.17
CA MET A 99 2.26 -8.02 -12.77
C MET A 99 1.98 -9.51 -12.98
N ALA A 100 2.79 -10.23 -13.75
CA ALA A 100 2.62 -11.67 -14.00
C ALA A 100 3.83 -12.51 -13.56
N GLU A 101 4.88 -11.87 -13.07
CA GLU A 101 6.16 -12.48 -12.72
C GLU A 101 6.55 -12.05 -11.30
N ASP A 102 7.35 -12.86 -10.62
CA ASP A 102 7.93 -12.48 -9.33
C ASP A 102 8.87 -11.26 -9.50
N TYR A 103 8.84 -10.38 -8.50
CA TYR A 103 9.73 -9.22 -8.41
C TYR A 103 10.43 -9.20 -7.05
N GLU A 104 11.76 -9.24 -7.06
CA GLU A 104 12.57 -9.15 -5.86
C GLU A 104 12.77 -7.68 -5.48
N ARG A 105 12.12 -7.26 -4.38
CA ARG A 105 12.23 -5.90 -3.84
C ARG A 105 13.55 -5.68 -3.12
N HIS A 106 14.10 -4.47 -3.22
CA HIS A 106 15.29 -4.09 -2.47
C HIS A 106 14.88 -3.48 -1.12
N VAL A 107 14.48 -4.32 -0.18
CA VAL A 107 14.08 -3.87 1.16
C VAL A 107 15.31 -3.59 2.01
N ILE A 108 15.44 -2.34 2.49
CA ILE A 108 16.51 -1.94 3.39
C ILE A 108 16.36 -2.70 4.72
N ASN A 109 17.45 -3.29 5.22
CA ASN A 109 17.46 -3.92 6.53
C ASN A 109 17.48 -2.84 7.64
N TYR A 110 16.30 -2.34 8.01
CA TYR A 110 16.16 -1.31 9.02
C TYR A 110 16.61 -1.76 10.41
N ASN A 111 16.59 -3.06 10.74
CA ASN A 111 17.12 -3.55 12.01
C ASN A 111 18.62 -3.26 12.15
N LYS A 112 19.38 -3.42 11.05
CA LYS A 112 20.80 -3.06 11.03
C LYS A 112 21.02 -1.55 11.20
N VAL A 113 20.18 -0.73 10.57
CA VAL A 113 20.23 0.74 10.70
C VAL A 113 19.92 1.17 12.13
N ILE A 114 18.90 0.58 12.76
CA ILE A 114 18.51 0.89 14.14
C ILE A 114 19.59 0.44 15.11
N SER A 115 20.17 -0.76 14.93
CA SER A 115 21.29 -1.23 15.76
C SER A 115 22.46 -0.25 15.72
N GLY A 116 22.89 0.18 14.52
CA GLY A 116 23.99 1.14 14.40
C GLY A 116 23.71 2.48 15.09
N ARG A 117 22.46 2.95 15.08
CA ARG A 117 22.06 4.15 15.84
C ARG A 117 22.14 3.92 17.34
N LEU A 118 21.67 2.78 17.85
CA LEU A 118 21.76 2.45 19.27
C LEU A 118 23.22 2.40 19.75
N ASP A 119 24.11 1.86 18.91
CA ASP A 119 25.55 1.81 19.19
C ASP A 119 26.19 3.22 19.23
N GLU A 120 25.76 4.14 18.37
CA GLU A 120 26.21 5.55 18.39
C GLU A 120 25.68 6.32 19.62
N PHE A 121 24.45 6.05 20.05
CA PHE A 121 23.86 6.67 21.23
C PHE A 121 24.47 6.13 22.54
N GLY A 122 24.82 4.85 22.60
CA GLY A 122 25.46 4.24 23.76
C GLY A 122 26.94 4.60 23.94
N ASN A 123 27.60 5.11 22.89
CA ASN A 123 28.99 5.58 22.91
C ASN A 123 29.12 7.10 23.16
N LYS A 124 28.03 7.81 23.47
CA LYS A 124 28.02 9.21 23.94
C LYS A 124 27.74 9.28 25.43
#